data_AF-A0A9X5X5I1-F1
#
_entry.id   AF-A0A9X5X5I1-F1
#
_cell.length_a   1.000
_cell.length_b   1.000
_cell.length_c   1.000
_cell.angle_alpha   90.00
_cell.angle_beta   90.00
_cell.angle_gamma   90.00
#
_symmetry.space_group_name_H-M   'P 1'
#
loop_
_entity.id
_entity.type
_entity.pdbx_description
1 polymer ?
#
loop_
_entity_poly.entity_id
_entity_poly.type
_entity_poly.pdbx_seq_one_letter_code
_entity_poly.pdbx_strand_id
1 'polypeptide(L)'
;VQVHGAANGFPGYTDPVAYRTSLEYLRDEVRPRHLYLGHPYRRADGTPYGVELDASQAQEAIAQSLTIEGHVTAAACGCLQAGLRETESPYSPFARVAEELGYTGDPTLEPSPFFTSMHGYRTHLDQNS
;
A
#
# COMPACT_ATOMS: atom_id res chain seq x y z
N VAL A 1 -3.89 8.39 -2.70
CA VAL A 1 -4.47 7.85 -1.44
C VAL A 1 -5.08 6.51 -1.76
N GLN A 2 -4.71 5.45 -1.03
CA GLN A 2 -5.32 4.12 -1.22
C GLN A 2 -5.59 3.36 0.09
N VAL A 3 -5.05 3.79 1.24
CA VAL A 3 -5.29 3.18 2.57
C VAL A 3 -5.16 1.65 2.53
N HIS A 4 -6.26 0.88 2.69
CA HIS A 4 -6.30 -0.58 2.56
C HIS A 4 -6.73 -1.06 1.16
N GLY A 5 -6.46 -0.30 0.11
CA GLY A 5 -6.93 -0.63 -1.23
C GLY A 5 -8.46 -0.65 -1.36
N ALA A 6 -8.92 -1.12 -2.52
CA ALA A 6 -10.35 -1.22 -2.86
C ALA A 6 -10.93 -2.58 -2.41
N ALA A 7 -11.38 -3.42 -3.34
CA ALA A 7 -11.96 -4.73 -3.01
C ALA A 7 -10.95 -5.71 -2.38
N ASN A 8 -9.68 -5.61 -2.77
CA ASN A 8 -8.66 -6.61 -2.42
C ASN A 8 -7.92 -6.32 -1.10
N GLY A 9 -8.25 -5.24 -0.38
CA GLY A 9 -7.71 -5.03 0.97
C GLY A 9 -6.22 -4.62 1.05
N PHE A 10 -5.56 -4.36 -0.09
CA PHE A 10 -4.13 -3.99 -0.15
C PHE A 10 -3.87 -2.77 -1.04
N PRO A 11 -3.02 -1.82 -0.64
CA PRO A 11 -2.66 -0.68 -1.49
C PRO A 11 -1.76 -1.12 -2.65
N GLY A 12 -2.16 -0.78 -3.88
CA GLY A 12 -1.45 -1.09 -5.12
C GLY A 12 -0.74 0.12 -5.71
N TYR A 13 0.58 0.06 -5.80
CA TYR A 13 1.42 1.07 -6.44
C TYR A 13 2.64 0.41 -7.07
N THR A 14 3.08 0.89 -8.22
CA THR A 14 4.27 0.36 -8.92
C THR A 14 5.56 1.00 -8.44
N ASP A 15 5.48 2.22 -7.89
CA ASP A 15 6.61 2.98 -7.36
C ASP A 15 6.35 3.36 -5.90
N PRO A 16 6.88 2.62 -4.91
CA PRO A 16 6.67 2.90 -3.49
C PRO A 16 7.21 4.28 -3.06
N VAL A 17 8.35 4.70 -3.62
CA VAL A 17 8.97 5.98 -3.26
C VAL A 17 8.11 7.13 -3.79
N ALA A 18 7.74 7.11 -5.08
CA ALA A 18 6.89 8.14 -5.65
C ALA A 18 5.50 8.18 -5.00
N TYR A 19 4.94 7.01 -4.65
CA TYR A 19 3.68 6.93 -3.91
C TYR A 19 3.77 7.64 -2.56
N ARG A 20 4.80 7.32 -1.76
CA ARG A 20 5.02 7.93 -0.45
C ARG A 20 5.25 9.43 -0.56
N THR A 21 6.16 9.87 -1.41
CA THR A 21 6.46 11.30 -1.62
C THR A 21 5.22 12.07 -2.07
N SER A 22 4.37 11.49 -2.91
CA SER A 22 3.11 12.12 -3.32
C SER A 22 2.14 12.29 -2.15
N LEU A 23 2.07 11.34 -1.22
CA LEU A 23 1.24 11.46 -0.02
C LEU A 23 1.78 12.52 0.95
N GLU A 24 3.09 12.59 1.13
CA GLU A 24 3.74 13.62 1.95
C GLU A 24 3.48 15.01 1.35
N TYR A 25 3.62 15.17 0.03
CA TYR A 25 3.28 16.42 -0.67
C TYR A 25 1.81 16.82 -0.49
N LEU A 26 0.89 15.86 -0.57
CA LEU A 26 -0.53 16.12 -0.31
C LEU A 26 -0.79 16.58 1.14
N ARG A 27 -0.11 15.95 2.10
CA ARG A 27 -0.24 16.27 3.54
C ARG A 27 0.33 17.64 3.87
N ASP A 28 1.53 17.94 3.38
CA ASP A 28 2.35 19.03 3.90
C ASP A 28 2.22 20.30 3.08
N GLU A 29 2.07 20.18 1.75
CA GLU A 29 2.05 21.30 0.82
C GLU A 29 0.63 21.61 0.32
N VAL A 30 -0.07 20.61 -0.23
CA VAL A 30 -1.39 20.84 -0.86
C VAL A 30 -2.47 21.09 0.19
N ARG A 31 -2.49 20.29 1.27
CA ARG A 31 -3.47 20.37 2.38
C ARG A 31 -4.90 20.49 1.86
N PRO A 32 -5.39 19.48 1.11
CA PRO A 32 -6.64 19.58 0.37
C PRO A 32 -7.83 19.86 1.30
N ARG A 33 -8.66 20.84 0.93
CA ARG A 33 -9.95 21.10 1.59
C ARG A 33 -11.03 20.11 1.15
N HIS A 34 -10.88 19.58 -0.07
CA HIS A 34 -11.68 18.49 -0.62
C HIS A 34 -10.76 17.54 -1.38
N LEU A 35 -11.00 16.25 -1.25
CA LEU A 35 -10.28 15.21 -1.99
C LEU A 35 -11.28 14.27 -2.67
N TYR A 36 -11.15 14.14 -3.99
CA TYR A 36 -11.99 13.27 -4.80
C TYR A 36 -11.21 11.99 -5.15
N LEU A 37 -11.74 10.84 -4.74
CA LEU A 37 -11.17 9.52 -4.94
C LEU A 37 -11.84 8.83 -6.13
N GLY A 38 -11.05 8.12 -6.94
CA GLY A 38 -11.59 7.30 -8.03
C GLY A 38 -12.34 6.05 -7.55
N HIS A 39 -12.09 5.62 -6.31
CA HIS A 39 -12.73 4.45 -5.69
C HIS A 39 -12.99 4.70 -4.20
N PRO A 40 -14.02 4.04 -3.62
CA PRO A 40 -14.26 4.06 -2.18
C PRO A 40 -13.25 3.16 -1.46
N TYR A 41 -12.02 3.65 -1.30
CA TYR A 41 -10.98 2.97 -0.54
C TYR A 41 -11.41 2.73 0.91
N ARG A 42 -10.88 1.70 1.56
CA ARG A 42 -11.34 1.28 2.89
C ARG A 42 -10.44 1.78 4.01
N ARG A 43 -11.08 2.15 5.13
CA ARG A 43 -10.44 2.35 6.43
C ARG A 43 -9.94 1.03 7.01
N ALA A 44 -9.20 1.11 8.11
CA ALA A 44 -8.70 -0.05 8.85
C ALA A 44 -9.79 -0.99 9.39
N ASP A 45 -10.97 -0.45 9.69
CA ASP A 45 -12.14 -1.24 10.10
C ASP A 45 -12.90 -1.87 8.90
N GLY A 46 -12.40 -1.69 7.68
CA GLY A 46 -13.04 -2.14 6.45
C GLY A 46 -14.14 -1.21 5.91
N THR A 47 -14.51 -0.16 6.65
CA THR A 47 -15.54 0.79 6.22
C THR A 47 -15.06 1.63 5.04
N PRO A 48 -15.79 1.67 3.91
CA PRO A 48 -15.39 2.48 2.77
C PRO A 48 -15.46 3.98 3.10
N TYR A 49 -14.49 4.72 2.61
CA TYR A 49 -14.60 6.16 2.44
C TYR A 49 -15.68 6.49 1.38
N GLY A 50 -16.24 7.69 1.47
CA GLY A 50 -16.92 8.28 0.32
C GLY A 50 -15.91 8.55 -0.81
N VAL A 51 -16.41 8.81 -2.02
CA VAL A 51 -15.56 9.25 -3.13
C VAL A 51 -15.23 10.75 -3.05
N GLU A 52 -16.00 11.53 -2.31
CA GLU A 52 -15.71 12.92 -1.98
C GLU A 52 -15.44 13.01 -0.48
N LEU A 53 -14.28 13.54 -0.13
CA LEU A 53 -13.82 13.71 1.24
C LEU A 53 -13.68 15.19 1.56
N ASP A 54 -14.18 15.60 2.72
CA ASP A 54 -13.86 16.91 3.29
C ASP A 54 -12.42 16.97 3.80
N ALA A 55 -11.99 18.15 4.27
CA ALA A 55 -10.63 18.39 4.74
C ALA A 55 -10.19 17.43 5.86
N SER A 56 -11.09 17.12 6.80
CA SER A 56 -10.79 16.24 7.94
C SER A 56 -10.64 14.79 7.49
N GLN A 57 -11.55 14.34 6.63
CA GLN A 57 -11.53 13.00 6.05
C GLN A 57 -10.33 12.82 5.10
N ALA A 58 -9.97 13.85 4.34
CA ALA A 58 -8.80 13.83 3.48
C ALA A 58 -7.50 13.71 4.31
N GLN A 59 -7.37 14.49 5.38
CA GLN A 59 -6.22 14.41 6.29
C GLN A 59 -6.12 13.02 6.94
N GLU A 60 -7.25 12.48 7.41
CA GLU A 60 -7.33 11.13 7.97
C GLU A 60 -6.88 10.08 6.94
N ALA A 61 -7.43 10.11 5.72
CA ALA A 61 -7.13 9.12 4.68
C ALA A 61 -5.66 9.18 4.20
N ILE A 62 -5.07 10.39 4.13
CA ILE A 62 -3.65 10.57 3.80
C ILE A 62 -2.77 10.01 4.92
N ALA A 63 -3.09 10.34 6.18
CA ALA A 63 -2.34 9.85 7.34
C ALA A 63 -2.38 8.31 7.43
N GLN A 64 -3.57 7.71 7.28
CA GLN A 64 -3.69 6.25 7.28
C GLN A 64 -2.95 5.61 6.09
N SER A 65 -3.01 6.22 4.89
CA SER A 65 -2.24 5.72 3.74
C SER A 65 -0.74 5.71 4.02
N LEU A 66 -0.20 6.75 4.66
CA LEU A 66 1.21 6.83 5.05
C LEU A 66 1.58 5.80 6.13
N THR A 67 0.71 5.58 7.11
CA THR A 67 0.94 4.54 8.14
C THR A 67 1.01 3.15 7.52
N ILE A 68 0.04 2.80 6.67
CA ILE A 68 -0.02 1.49 6.01
C ILE A 68 1.17 1.32 5.08
N GLU A 69 1.48 2.33 4.27
CA GLU A 69 2.68 2.32 3.42
C GLU A 69 3.95 2.10 4.25
N GLY A 70 4.09 2.76 5.40
CA GLY A 70 5.21 2.54 6.31
C GLY A 70 5.34 1.09 6.81
N HIS A 71 4.22 0.44 7.13
CA HIS A 71 4.22 -0.99 7.51
C HIS A 71 4.61 -1.89 6.33
N VAL A 72 4.07 -1.60 5.13
CA VAL A 72 4.41 -2.36 3.92
C VAL A 72 5.90 -2.20 3.58
N THR A 73 6.43 -0.98 3.66
CA THR A 73 7.87 -0.70 3.45
C THR A 73 8.73 -1.50 4.42
N ALA A 74 8.39 -1.49 5.72
CA ALA A 74 9.16 -2.21 6.73
C ALA A 74 9.21 -3.72 6.44
N ALA A 75 8.04 -4.33 6.20
CA ALA A 75 7.95 -5.76 5.91
C ALA A 75 8.63 -6.14 4.59
N ALA A 76 8.41 -5.36 3.53
CA ALA A 76 9.00 -5.62 2.21
C ALA A 76 10.53 -5.50 2.24
N CYS A 77 11.06 -4.40 2.79
CA CYS A 77 12.51 -4.20 2.89
C CYS A 77 13.17 -5.26 3.78
N GLY A 78 12.56 -5.59 4.93
CA GLY A 78 13.06 -6.65 5.81
C GLY A 78 13.09 -8.02 5.12
N CYS A 79 12.05 -8.35 4.35
CA CYS A 79 11.99 -9.58 3.56
C CYS A 79 13.07 -9.62 2.47
N LEU A 80 13.27 -8.51 1.74
CA LEU A 80 14.26 -8.42 0.67
C LEU A 80 15.69 -8.51 1.22
N GLN A 81 16.00 -7.79 2.30
CA GLN A 81 17.31 -7.83 2.96
C GLN A 81 17.65 -9.22 3.52
N ALA A 82 16.65 -9.95 4.00
CA ALA A 82 16.82 -11.33 4.47
C ALA A 82 16.96 -12.37 3.34
N GLY A 83 16.80 -11.94 2.08
CA GLY A 83 16.79 -12.79 0.89
C GLY A 83 15.41 -13.41 0.64
N LEU A 84 14.95 -13.30 -0.61
CA LEU A 84 13.72 -13.92 -1.08
C LEU A 84 13.83 -15.45 -1.07
N ARG A 85 12.72 -16.12 -0.74
CA ARG A 85 12.64 -17.58 -0.68
C ARG A 85 11.40 -18.04 -1.41
N GLU A 86 11.58 -19.00 -2.31
CA GLU A 86 10.44 -19.70 -2.89
C GLU A 86 9.81 -20.61 -1.85
N THR A 87 8.47 -20.63 -1.82
CA THR A 87 7.67 -21.41 -0.89
C THR A 87 6.43 -21.95 -1.60
N GLU A 88 5.71 -22.88 -0.98
CA GLU A 88 4.40 -23.35 -1.46
C GLU A 88 3.26 -22.35 -1.22
N SER A 89 3.56 -21.17 -0.64
CA SER A 89 2.57 -20.13 -0.38
C SER A 89 2.11 -19.47 -1.69
N PRO A 90 0.81 -19.13 -1.83
CA PRO A 90 0.34 -18.37 -2.99
C PRO A 90 0.92 -16.95 -3.05
N TYR A 91 1.57 -16.47 -1.98
CA TYR A 91 2.28 -15.19 -1.94
C TYR A 91 3.79 -15.32 -2.22
N SER A 92 4.29 -16.50 -2.60
CA SER A 92 5.71 -16.69 -2.95
C SER A 92 6.18 -15.70 -4.02
N PRO A 93 7.39 -15.10 -3.91
CA PRO A 93 8.40 -15.31 -2.87
C PRO A 93 8.26 -14.37 -1.65
N PHE A 94 7.15 -13.65 -1.53
CA PHE A 94 6.89 -12.64 -0.49
C PHE A 94 5.99 -13.16 0.64
N ALA A 95 5.94 -14.47 0.86
CA ALA A 95 5.10 -15.10 1.88
C ALA A 95 5.26 -14.45 3.27
N ARG A 96 6.50 -14.15 3.66
CA ARG A 96 6.80 -13.48 4.93
C ARG A 96 6.16 -12.09 5.05
N VAL A 97 6.06 -11.34 3.95
CA VAL A 97 5.43 -10.02 3.95
C VAL A 97 3.93 -10.16 4.18
N ALA A 98 3.29 -11.13 3.51
CA ALA A 98 1.87 -11.41 3.72
C ALA A 98 1.59 -11.85 5.17
N GLU A 99 2.42 -12.73 5.72
CA GLU A 99 2.34 -13.18 7.13
C GLU A 99 2.51 -12.02 8.12
N GLU A 100 3.54 -11.19 7.95
CA GLU A 100 3.84 -10.06 8.83
C GLU A 100 2.72 -9.01 8.83
N LEU A 101 2.12 -8.76 7.66
CA LEU A 101 1.01 -7.83 7.51
C LEU A 101 -0.36 -8.46 7.85
N GLY A 102 -0.41 -9.77 8.15
CA GLY A 102 -1.67 -10.50 8.32
C GLY A 102 -2.57 -10.46 7.08
N TYR A 103 -1.99 -10.32 5.89
CA TYR A 103 -2.74 -10.19 4.65
C TYR A 103 -3.24 -11.55 4.16
N THR A 104 -4.55 -11.67 4.03
CA THR A 104 -5.26 -12.90 3.63
C THR A 104 -6.07 -12.74 2.34
N GLY A 105 -5.91 -11.62 1.62
CA GLY A 105 -6.62 -11.36 0.38
C GLY A 105 -6.14 -12.27 -0.74
N ASP A 106 -7.06 -12.83 -1.52
CA ASP A 106 -6.76 -13.79 -2.58
C ASP A 106 -5.80 -13.20 -3.63
N PRO A 107 -4.54 -13.69 -3.71
CA PRO A 107 -3.55 -13.14 -4.63
C PRO A 107 -3.75 -13.61 -6.07
N THR A 108 -4.66 -14.57 -6.33
CA THR A 108 -4.95 -15.10 -7.67
C THR A 108 -5.88 -14.21 -8.49
N LEU A 109 -6.53 -13.22 -7.85
CA LEU A 109 -7.39 -12.26 -8.51
C LEU A 109 -6.55 -11.15 -9.15
N GLU A 110 -6.51 -11.12 -10.49
CA GLU A 110 -5.75 -10.13 -11.25
C GLU A 110 -6.46 -8.77 -11.41
N PRO A 111 -5.72 -7.65 -11.39
CA PRO A 111 -4.31 -7.54 -10.98
C PRO A 111 -4.17 -7.59 -9.45
N SER A 112 -3.21 -8.37 -8.95
CA SER A 112 -2.93 -8.44 -7.50
C SER A 112 -2.18 -7.18 -7.04
N PRO A 113 -2.79 -6.30 -6.22
CA PRO A 113 -2.13 -5.10 -5.72
C PRO A 113 -0.93 -5.45 -4.85
N PHE A 114 -0.98 -6.58 -4.16
CA PHE A 114 0.11 -7.11 -3.36
C PHE A 114 1.37 -7.32 -4.20
N PHE A 115 1.30 -8.14 -5.26
CA PHE A 115 2.48 -8.41 -6.10
C PHE A 115 2.93 -7.18 -6.88
N THR A 116 2.00 -6.31 -7.27
CA THR A 116 2.33 -5.03 -7.93
C THR A 116 3.22 -4.18 -7.01
N SER A 117 2.82 -4.02 -5.74
CA SER A 117 3.59 -3.25 -4.76
C SER A 117 4.91 -3.92 -4.38
N MET A 118 4.91 -5.24 -4.16
CA MET A 118 6.14 -5.99 -3.85
C MET A 118 7.18 -5.89 -4.96
N HIS A 119 6.74 -5.94 -6.23
CA HIS A 119 7.62 -5.75 -7.37
C HIS A 119 8.25 -4.36 -7.41
N GLY A 120 7.49 -3.32 -7.01
CA GLY A 120 8.00 -1.96 -6.85
C GLY A 120 9.15 -1.88 -5.84
N TYR A 121 8.99 -2.47 -4.66
CA TYR A 121 10.06 -2.50 -3.64
C TYR A 121 11.31 -3.23 -4.12
N ARG A 122 11.14 -4.38 -4.77
CA ARG A 122 12.27 -5.14 -5.32
C ARG A 122 13.05 -4.32 -6.35
N THR A 123 12.35 -3.67 -7.28
CA THR A 123 12.97 -2.84 -8.32
C THR A 123 13.79 -1.70 -7.73
N HIS A 124 13.27 -1.02 -6.70
CA HIS A 124 14.00 0.04 -6.00
C HIS A 124 15.25 -0.46 -5.27
N LEU A 125 15.20 -1.65 -4.67
CA LEU A 125 16.39 -2.23 -4.04
C LEU A 125 17.46 -2.58 -5.08
N ASP A 126 17.06 -3.20 -6.19
CA ASP A 126 17.98 -3.59 -7.27
C ASP A 126 18.65 -2.38 -7.93
N GLN A 127 17.97 -1.23 -8.00
CA GLN A 127 18.53 0.02 -8.55
C GLN A 127 19.47 0.77 -7.60
N ASN A 128 19.36 0.52 -6.29
CA ASN A 128 20.13 1.22 -5.25
C ASN A 128 21.22 0.34 -4.58
N SER A 129 21.41 -0.89 -5.07
CA SER A 129 22.45 -1.84 -4.62
C SER A 129 23.66 -1.81 -5.55
#